data_AF-A0A963J0F4-F1
#
_entry.id   AF-A0A963J0F4-F1
#
_cell.length_a   1.000
_cell.length_b   1.000
_cell.length_c   1.000
_cell.angle_alpha   90.00
_cell.angle_beta   90.00
_cell.angle_gamma   90.00
#
_symmetry.space_group_name_H-M   'P 1'
#
loop_
_entity.id
_entity.type
_entity.pdbx_description
1 polymer ?
#
loop_
_entity_poly.entity_id
_entity_poly.type
_entity_poly.pdbx_seq_one_letter_code
_entity_poly.pdbx_strand_id
1 'polypeptide(L)'
;MTSFLKPLAAAALLCTSAAQAQDTFKIAYIDPLSGPFANVGELMLTHTQYAVEDINAKGGVLKGTRLQLLQFDSKLSAQESQSA
;
A
#
# COMPACT_ATOMS: atom_id res chain seq x y z
N MET A 1 9.94 26.10 -44.60
CA MET A 1 8.73 25.38 -44.14
C MET A 1 9.08 24.54 -42.90
N THR A 2 9.41 25.18 -41.76
CA THR A 2 9.89 24.44 -40.56
C THR A 2 9.53 25.07 -39.21
N SER A 3 8.78 26.19 -39.16
CA SER A 3 8.57 26.94 -37.90
C SER A 3 7.30 26.60 -37.10
N PHE A 4 6.47 25.65 -37.54
CA PHE A 4 5.23 25.29 -36.84
C PHE A 4 5.36 24.11 -35.87
N LEU A 5 6.52 23.43 -35.79
CA LEU A 5 6.72 22.31 -34.86
C LEU A 5 6.95 22.72 -33.40
N LYS A 6 7.40 23.96 -33.15
CA LYS A 6 7.75 24.44 -31.80
C LYS A 6 6.55 24.67 -30.84
N PRO A 7 5.40 25.24 -31.26
CA PRO A 7 4.29 25.45 -30.32
C PRO A 7 3.59 24.15 -29.90
N LEU A 8 3.67 23.07 -30.70
CA LEU A 8 3.02 21.79 -30.38
C LEU A 8 3.70 21.06 -29.21
N ALA A 9 5.03 21.19 -29.08
CA ALA A 9 5.78 20.61 -27.97
C ALA A 9 5.47 21.28 -26.61
N ALA A 10 5.13 22.58 -26.62
CA ALA A 10 4.79 23.32 -25.40
C ALA A 10 3.37 22.99 -24.88
N ALA A 11 2.43 22.64 -25.76
CA ALA A 11 1.07 22.25 -25.38
C ALA A 11 1.01 20.86 -24.72
N ALA A 12 1.91 19.94 -25.10
CA ALA A 12 1.96 18.59 -24.52
C ALA A 12 2.36 18.56 -23.03
N LEU A 13 3.10 19.58 -22.57
CA LEU A 13 3.54 19.69 -21.16
C LEU A 13 2.43 20.16 -20.21
N LEU A 14 1.36 20.76 -20.72
CA LEU A 14 0.25 21.26 -19.90
C LEU A 14 -0.76 20.15 -19.53
N CYS A 15 -0.66 18.98 -20.16
CA CYS A 15 -1.55 17.83 -19.92
C CYS A 15 -0.97 16.82 -18.92
N THR A 16 0.18 17.07 -18.29
CA THR A 16 0.62 16.28 -17.15
C THR A 16 -0.25 16.65 -15.95
N SER A 17 -1.43 16.04 -15.89
CA SER A 17 -2.29 16.04 -14.71
C SER A 17 -1.42 15.86 -13.49
N ALA A 18 -1.48 16.81 -12.55
CA ALA A 18 -0.85 16.68 -11.26
C ALA A 18 -1.25 15.32 -10.69
N ALA A 19 -0.29 14.39 -10.61
CA ALA A 19 -0.48 13.15 -9.90
C ALA A 19 -0.68 13.54 -8.44
N GLN A 20 -1.95 13.70 -8.04
CA GLN A 20 -2.32 13.83 -6.64
C GLN A 20 -1.73 12.62 -5.95
N ALA A 21 -0.86 12.85 -4.96
CA ALA A 21 -0.34 11.77 -4.13
C ALA A 21 -1.56 11.04 -3.58
N GLN A 22 -1.78 9.80 -4.03
CA GLN A 22 -2.91 9.04 -3.52
C GLN A 22 -2.66 8.77 -2.06
N ASP A 23 -3.64 9.11 -1.23
CA ASP A 23 -3.69 8.66 0.15
C ASP A 23 -3.45 7.14 0.18
N THR A 24 -2.83 6.65 1.25
CA THR A 24 -2.61 5.22 1.46
C THR A 24 -3.41 4.80 2.67
N PHE A 25 -4.24 3.78 2.52
CA PHE A 25 -4.90 3.17 3.67
C PHE A 25 -3.93 2.23 4.37
N LYS A 26 -3.67 2.53 5.64
CA LYS A 26 -2.86 1.69 6.50
C LYS A 26 -3.75 0.63 7.12
N ILE A 27 -3.31 -0.62 7.06
CA ILE A 27 -3.97 -1.79 7.64
C ILE A 27 -3.02 -2.34 8.70
N ALA A 28 -3.47 -2.42 9.95
CA ALA A 28 -2.72 -3.06 11.02
C ALA A 28 -2.99 -4.57 11.01
N TYR A 29 -1.92 -5.36 10.97
CA TYR A 29 -1.91 -6.78 11.26
C TYR A 29 -1.40 -6.98 12.69
N ILE A 30 -2.30 -7.42 13.58
CA ILE A 30 -2.02 -7.62 15.01
C ILE A 30 -2.28 -9.09 15.33
N ASP A 31 -1.23 -9.88 15.43
CA ASP A 31 -1.28 -11.33 15.66
C ASP A 31 0.06 -11.76 16.32
N PRO A 32 0.20 -12.97 16.91
CA PRO A 32 1.44 -13.35 17.54
C PRO A 32 2.47 -13.65 16.44
N LEU A 33 3.49 -12.80 16.37
CA LEU A 33 4.65 -12.98 15.49
C LEU A 33 5.87 -13.49 16.28
N SER A 34 5.69 -13.75 17.57
CA SER A 34 6.65 -14.45 18.41
C SER A 34 5.94 -15.43 19.38
N GLY A 35 6.74 -16.26 20.04
CA GLY A 35 6.24 -17.25 20.99
C GLY A 35 5.63 -18.50 20.31
N PRO A 36 4.83 -19.29 21.06
CA PRO A 36 4.43 -20.65 20.64
C PRO A 36 3.49 -20.72 19.43
N PHE A 37 2.86 -19.59 19.05
CA PHE A 37 1.95 -19.51 17.91
C PHE A 37 2.50 -18.66 16.75
N ALA A 38 3.79 -18.28 16.80
CA ALA A 38 4.43 -17.46 15.77
C ALA A 38 4.25 -18.03 14.36
N ASN A 39 4.36 -19.36 14.21
CA ASN A 39 4.21 -20.02 12.91
C ASN A 39 2.82 -19.82 12.28
N VAL A 40 1.76 -19.74 13.10
CA VAL A 40 0.40 -19.48 12.61
C VAL A 40 0.24 -18.02 12.20
N GLY A 41 0.76 -17.09 13.02
CA GLY A 41 0.76 -15.67 12.71
C GLY A 41 1.58 -15.34 11.46
N GLU A 42 2.79 -15.90 11.32
CA GLU A 42 3.64 -15.71 10.13
C GLU A 42 3.01 -16.26 8.85
N LEU A 43 2.34 -17.42 8.93
CA LEU A 43 1.60 -17.98 7.79
C LEU A 43 0.47 -17.03 7.35
N MET A 44 -0.31 -16.53 8.29
CA MET A 44 -1.42 -15.64 7.98
C MET A 44 -0.95 -14.25 7.52
N LEU A 45 0.13 -13.75 8.10
CA LEU A 45 0.84 -12.55 7.66
C LEU A 45 1.28 -12.69 6.20
N THR A 46 1.86 -13.82 5.81
CA THR A 46 2.29 -14.09 4.42
C THR A 46 1.11 -14.03 3.45
N HIS A 47 -0.02 -14.66 3.79
CA HIS A 47 -1.23 -14.59 2.96
C HIS A 47 -1.78 -13.17 2.87
N THR A 48 -1.74 -12.42 3.97
CA THR A 48 -2.22 -11.03 4.02
C THR A 48 -1.34 -10.10 3.19
N GLN A 49 -0.02 -10.27 3.26
CA GLN A 49 0.94 -9.54 2.43
C GLN A 49 0.68 -9.79 0.94
N TYR A 50 0.54 -11.07 0.54
CA TYR A 50 0.21 -11.43 -0.84
C TYR A 50 -1.08 -10.75 -1.31
N ALA A 51 -2.14 -10.77 -0.51
CA ALA A 51 -3.40 -10.12 -0.87
C ALA A 51 -3.25 -8.60 -1.04
N VAL A 52 -2.52 -7.93 -0.15
CA VAL A 52 -2.23 -6.49 -0.24
C VAL A 52 -1.43 -6.17 -1.50
N GLU A 53 -0.41 -6.97 -1.82
CA GLU A 53 0.40 -6.80 -3.02
C GLU A 53 -0.42 -6.99 -4.29
N ASP A 54 -1.23 -8.04 -4.36
CA ASP A 54 -2.11 -8.33 -5.50
C ASP A 54 -3.15 -7.21 -5.72
N ILE A 55 -3.78 -6.72 -4.65
CA ILE A 55 -4.73 -5.59 -4.71
C ILE A 55 -4.02 -4.34 -5.23
N ASN A 56 -2.84 -4.03 -4.70
CA ASN A 56 -2.07 -2.86 -5.13
C ASN A 56 -1.60 -2.98 -6.58
N ALA A 57 -1.21 -4.18 -7.03
CA ALA A 57 -0.82 -4.46 -8.40
C ALA A 57 -2.01 -4.32 -9.37
N LYS A 58 -3.23 -4.65 -8.91
CA LYS A 58 -4.50 -4.46 -9.64
C LYS A 58 -5.04 -3.03 -9.59
N GLY A 59 -4.25 -2.10 -9.06
CA GLY A 59 -4.55 -0.68 -9.10
C GLY A 59 -5.04 -0.09 -7.78
N GLY A 60 -5.12 -0.87 -6.69
CA GLY A 60 -5.55 -0.40 -5.36
C GLY A 60 -7.07 -0.44 -5.15
N VAL A 61 -7.54 0.09 -4.03
CA VAL A 61 -8.96 0.17 -3.64
C VAL A 61 -9.51 1.58 -3.82
N LEU A 62 -10.83 1.79 -3.80
CA LEU A 62 -11.49 3.11 -3.76
C LEU A 62 -10.75 4.23 -4.55
N LYS A 63 -10.94 4.26 -5.87
CA LYS A 63 -10.26 5.19 -6.80
C LYS A 63 -8.73 5.00 -6.88
N GLY A 64 -8.27 3.79 -6.57
CA GLY A 64 -6.88 3.34 -6.74
C GLY A 64 -5.94 3.58 -5.55
N THR A 65 -6.53 3.99 -4.42
CA THR A 65 -5.87 4.20 -3.14
C THR A 65 -5.10 2.93 -2.76
N ARG A 66 -3.80 3.06 -2.49
CA ARG A 66 -2.94 1.93 -2.13
C ARG A 66 -3.19 1.49 -0.70
N LEU A 67 -2.93 0.21 -0.44
CA LEU A 67 -2.92 -0.38 0.90
C LEU A 67 -1.47 -0.49 1.41
N GLN A 68 -1.24 -0.18 2.68
CA GLN A 68 0.01 -0.43 3.38
C GLN A 68 -0.25 -1.33 4.57
N LEU A 69 0.37 -2.51 4.61
CA LEU A 69 0.29 -3.40 5.75
C LEU A 69 1.33 -3.00 6.81
N LEU A 70 0.88 -2.77 8.03
CA LEU A 70 1.70 -2.55 9.22
C LEU A 70 1.63 -3.81 10.08
N GLN A 71 2.73 -4.19 10.71
CA GLN A 71 2.86 -5.46 11.43
C GLN A 71 3.16 -5.19 12.90
N PHE A 72 2.39 -5.79 13.80
CA PHE A 72 2.53 -5.64 15.24
C PHE A 72 2.44 -7.00 15.91
N ASP A 73 3.46 -7.35 16.69
CA ASP A 73 3.50 -8.61 17.44
C ASP A 73 2.66 -8.50 18.71
N SER A 74 1.53 -9.22 18.76
CA SER A 74 0.65 -9.21 19.93
C SER A 74 1.22 -9.99 21.13
N LYS A 75 2.19 -10.89 20.89
CA LYS A 75 2.73 -11.83 21.88
C LYS A 75 1.65 -12.59 22.67
N LEU A 76 0.46 -12.80 22.07
CA LEU A 76 -0.73 -13.34 22.74
C LEU A 76 -1.15 -12.57 24.00
N SER A 77 -0.95 -11.25 24.02
CA SER A 77 -1.25 -10.41 25.17
C SER A 77 -2.11 -9.20 24.81
N ALA A 78 -3.02 -8.85 25.72
CA ALA A 78 -3.82 -7.63 25.59
C ALA A 78 -2.94 -6.36 25.66
N GLN A 79 -1.89 -6.38 26.47
CA GLN A 79 -1.00 -5.24 26.69
C GLN A 79 -0.25 -4.85 25.41
N GLU A 80 0.39 -5.81 24.73
CA GLU A 80 1.12 -5.51 23.49
C GLU A 80 0.15 -5.14 22.37
N SER A 81 -1.02 -5.81 22.31
CA SER A 81 -2.05 -5.52 21.31
C SER A 81 -2.58 -4.08 21.39
N GLN A 82 -2.64 -3.48 22.59
CA GLN A 82 -3.07 -2.09 22.78
C GLN A 82 -2.01 -1.06 22.35
N SER A 83 -0.77 -1.48 22.11
CA SER A 83 0.34 -0.58 21.74
C SER A 83 0.53 -0.42 20.23
N ALA A 84 -0.22 -1.17 19.43
CA ALA A 84 -0.25 -1.06 17.97
C ALA A 84 -0.95 0.22 17.50
#